data_AF-A0A511FHP0-F1
#
_entry.id   AF-A0A511FHP0-F1
#
_cell.length_a   1.000
_cell.length_b   1.000
_cell.length_c   1.000
_cell.angle_alpha   90.00
_cell.angle_beta   90.00
_cell.angle_gamma   90.00
#
_symmetry.space_group_name_H-M   'P 1'
#
loop_
_entity.id
_entity.type
_entity.pdbx_description
1 polymer ?
#
loop_
_entity_poly.entity_id
_entity_poly.type
_entity_poly.pdbx_seq_one_letter_code
_entity_poly.pdbx_strand_id
1 'polypeptide(L)'
;MAGDVGLRIDEISANLGKLITMHTDVRRMRERIVSLRQQNASGVWPDIDEVSDFARRYDDALRDCDRELLAISGEIESCRVALAESARALQAQDAEVHARLVALANALETAGYATRRPMQAV
;
A
#
# COMPACT_ATOMS: atom_id res chain seq x y z
N MET A 1 -16.78 17.41 7.20
CA MET A 1 -15.59 17.32 6.32
C MET A 1 -14.38 16.78 7.06
N ALA A 2 -13.94 17.35 8.21
CA ALA A 2 -12.81 16.80 8.98
C ALA A 2 -12.99 15.33 9.44
N GLY A 3 -14.22 14.91 9.79
CA GLY A 3 -14.52 13.52 10.16
C GLY A 3 -14.49 12.51 9.00
N ASP A 4 -14.72 12.96 7.76
CA ASP A 4 -14.67 12.08 6.58
C ASP A 4 -13.22 11.78 6.15
N VAL A 5 -12.32 12.75 6.34
CA VAL A 5 -10.89 12.56 6.01
C VAL A 5 -10.19 11.67 7.03
N GLY A 6 -10.52 11.79 8.32
CA GLY A 6 -10.01 10.88 9.36
C GLY A 6 -10.36 9.42 9.08
N LEU A 7 -11.62 9.14 8.72
CA LEU A 7 -12.07 7.79 8.34
C LEU A 7 -11.31 7.25 7.12
N ARG A 8 -11.07 8.08 6.10
CA ARG A 8 -10.30 7.67 4.91
C ARG A 8 -8.84 7.36 5.23
N ILE A 9 -8.20 8.11 6.13
CA ILE A 9 -6.82 7.85 6.57
C ILE A 9 -6.73 6.54 7.34
N ASP A 10 -7.71 6.26 8.20
CA ASP A 10 -7.78 4.99 8.94
C ASP A 10 -7.99 3.80 7.99
N GLU A 11 -8.85 3.94 6.99
CA GLU A 11 -9.06 2.93 5.95
C GLU A 11 -7.80 2.67 5.12
N ILE A 12 -7.08 3.72 4.70
CA ILE A 12 -5.81 3.61 3.98
C ILE A 12 -4.77 2.89 4.86
N SER A 13 -4.70 3.22 6.15
CA SER A 13 -3.76 2.60 7.09
C SER A 13 -4.08 1.11 7.30
N ALA A 14 -5.35 0.76 7.43
CA ALA A 14 -5.79 -0.64 7.51
C ALA A 14 -5.47 -1.42 6.23
N ASN A 15 -5.66 -0.81 5.07
CA ASN A 15 -5.34 -1.42 3.77
C ASN A 15 -3.83 -1.60 3.57
N LEU A 16 -3.01 -0.64 4.00
CA LEU A 16 -1.55 -0.79 4.04
C LEU A 16 -1.12 -1.95 4.95
N GLY A 17 -1.74 -2.09 6.13
CA GLY A 17 -1.51 -3.22 7.01
C GLY A 17 -1.82 -4.57 6.35
N LYS A 18 -2.94 -4.67 5.63
CA LYS A 18 -3.30 -5.87 4.85
C LYS A 18 -2.27 -6.17 3.75
N LEU A 19 -1.82 -5.15 3.00
CA LEU A 19 -0.81 -5.34 1.95
C LEU A 19 0.53 -5.83 2.51
N ILE A 20 0.95 -5.34 3.68
CA ILE A 20 2.17 -5.81 4.35
C ILE A 20 2.04 -7.29 4.73
N THR A 21 0.88 -7.69 5.27
CA THR A 21 0.61 -9.10 5.58
C THR A 21 0.62 -9.96 4.31
N MET A 22 -0.05 -9.53 3.24
CA MET A 22 -0.05 -10.24 1.96
C MET A 22 1.36 -10.37 1.37
N HIS A 23 2.17 -9.32 1.42
CA HIS A 23 3.57 -9.37 0.98
C HIS A 23 4.39 -10.39 1.80
N THR A 24 4.16 -10.43 3.12
CA THR A 24 4.82 -11.40 4.01
C THR A 24 4.41 -12.83 3.69
N ASP A 25 3.14 -13.07 3.41
CA ASP A 25 2.63 -14.39 3.04
C ASP A 25 3.18 -14.84 1.68
N VAL A 26 3.21 -13.95 0.68
CA VAL A 26 3.84 -14.21 -0.63
C VAL A 26 5.31 -14.59 -0.46
N ARG A 27 6.05 -13.84 0.37
CA ARG A 27 7.46 -14.17 0.67
C ARG A 27 7.59 -15.57 1.29
N ARG A 28 6.76 -15.90 2.28
CA ARG A 28 6.76 -17.21 2.93
C ARG A 28 6.43 -18.34 1.93
N MET A 29 5.49 -18.11 1.01
CA MET A 29 5.16 -19.08 -0.04
C MET A 29 6.35 -19.32 -0.97
N ARG A 30 7.06 -18.26 -1.38
CA ARG A 30 8.28 -18.40 -2.21
C ARG A 30 9.39 -19.16 -1.49
N GLU A 31 9.64 -18.86 -0.22
CA GLU A 31 10.61 -19.61 0.59
C GLU A 31 10.24 -21.11 0.67
N ARG A 32 8.94 -21.42 0.75
CA ARG A 32 8.45 -22.81 0.73
C ARG A 32 8.65 -23.49 -0.63
N ILE A 33 8.43 -22.78 -1.76
CA ILE A 33 8.71 -23.30 -3.10
C ILE A 33 10.21 -23.59 -3.26
N VAL A 34 11.09 -22.68 -2.83
CA VAL A 34 12.54 -22.88 -2.88
C VAL A 34 12.94 -24.11 -2.07
N SER A 35 12.39 -24.28 -0.87
CA SER A 35 12.61 -25.46 -0.04
C SER A 35 12.13 -26.75 -0.73
N LEU A 36 10.94 -26.75 -1.34
CA LEU A 36 10.42 -27.90 -2.09
C LEU A 36 11.30 -28.27 -3.29
N ARG A 37 11.84 -27.28 -4.01
CA ARG A 37 12.77 -27.51 -5.13
C ARG A 37 14.09 -28.10 -4.66
N GLN A 38 14.62 -27.62 -3.53
CA GLN A 38 15.85 -28.17 -2.95
C GLN A 38 15.67 -29.61 -2.45
N GLN A 39 14.54 -29.90 -1.79
CA GLN A 39 14.21 -31.24 -1.31
C GLN A 39 13.96 -32.26 -2.42
N ASN A 40 13.57 -31.78 -3.62
CA ASN A 40 13.25 -32.62 -4.77
C ASN A 40 14.20 -32.38 -5.96
N ALA A 41 15.42 -31.92 -5.69
CA ALA A 41 16.41 -31.58 -6.72
C ALA A 41 16.86 -32.80 -7.54
N SER A 42 17.50 -32.54 -8.69
CA SER A 42 18.04 -33.57 -9.59
C SER A 42 18.97 -34.51 -8.83
N GLY A 43 18.60 -35.78 -8.71
CA GLY A 43 19.33 -36.80 -7.96
C GLY A 43 18.54 -37.46 -6.82
N VAL A 44 17.41 -36.89 -6.40
CA VAL A 44 16.48 -37.55 -5.45
C VAL A 44 15.60 -38.57 -6.17
N TRP A 45 15.28 -38.29 -7.43
CA TRP A 45 14.38 -39.12 -8.23
C TRP A 45 15.15 -40.26 -8.89
N PRO A 46 14.64 -41.51 -8.84
CA PRO A 46 15.23 -42.63 -9.55
C PRO A 46 15.20 -42.41 -11.07
N ASP A 47 16.22 -42.94 -11.76
CA ASP A 47 16.38 -42.83 -13.21
C ASP A 47 15.47 -43.83 -13.93
N ILE A 48 14.17 -43.54 -13.85
CA ILE A 48 13.08 -44.27 -14.51
C ILE A 48 12.37 -43.25 -15.39
N ASP A 49 12.17 -43.54 -16.67
CA ASP A 49 11.66 -42.59 -17.66
C ASP A 49 10.38 -41.86 -17.20
N GLU A 50 9.41 -42.62 -16.67
CA GLU A 50 8.13 -42.10 -16.16
C GLU A 50 8.32 -41.13 -14.98
N VAL A 51 9.29 -41.41 -14.11
CA VAL A 51 9.61 -40.59 -12.94
C VAL A 51 10.37 -39.33 -13.35
N SER A 52 11.28 -39.44 -14.33
CA SER A 52 12.01 -38.31 -14.91
C SER A 52 11.06 -37.32 -15.61
N ASP A 53 10.05 -37.83 -16.32
CA ASP A 53 9.01 -36.99 -16.92
C ASP A 53 8.15 -36.29 -15.87
N PHE A 54 7.78 -37.00 -14.79
CA PHE A 54 7.08 -36.38 -13.66
C PHE A 54 7.93 -35.29 -13.00
N ALA A 55 9.20 -35.56 -12.72
CA ALA A 55 10.11 -34.62 -12.09
C ALA A 55 10.28 -33.33 -12.90
N ARG A 56 10.36 -33.44 -14.24
CA ARG A 56 10.37 -32.26 -15.14
C ARG A 56 9.08 -31.44 -15.02
N ARG A 57 7.91 -32.08 -15.14
CA ARG A 57 6.62 -31.38 -15.02
C ARG A 57 6.43 -30.73 -13.65
N TYR A 58 6.93 -31.38 -12.59
CA TYR A 58 6.89 -30.85 -11.24
C TYR A 58 7.78 -29.60 -11.07
N ASP A 59 9.02 -29.61 -11.57
CA ASP A 59 9.89 -28.42 -11.51
C ASP A 59 9.32 -27.27 -12.37
N ASP A 60 8.74 -27.57 -13.53
CA ASP A 60 8.07 -26.57 -14.37
C ASP A 60 6.87 -25.94 -13.63
N ALA A 61 6.02 -26.75 -13.00
CA ALA A 61 4.91 -26.24 -12.20
C ALA A 61 5.39 -25.34 -11.03
N LEU A 62 6.47 -25.73 -10.33
CA LEU A 62 7.04 -24.90 -9.26
C LEU A 62 7.63 -23.58 -9.80
N ARG A 63 8.23 -23.58 -10.99
CA ARG A 63 8.72 -22.35 -11.64
C ARG A 63 7.58 -21.43 -12.04
N ASP A 64 6.50 -21.97 -12.57
CA ASP A 64 5.31 -21.18 -12.92
C ASP A 64 4.68 -20.56 -11.66
N CYS A 65 4.56 -21.32 -10.57
CA CYS A 65 4.12 -20.78 -9.29
C CYS A 65 5.05 -19.67 -8.75
N ASP A 66 6.38 -19.82 -8.84
CA ASP A 66 7.30 -18.75 -8.41
C ASP A 66 7.16 -17.49 -9.29
N ARG A 67 6.91 -17.65 -10.60
CA ARG A 67 6.65 -16.53 -11.52
C ARG A 67 5.35 -15.80 -11.15
N GLU A 68 4.28 -16.52 -10.85
CA GLU A 68 3.02 -15.94 -10.40
C GLU A 68 3.18 -15.19 -9.08
N LEU A 69 3.88 -15.78 -8.09
CA LEU A 69 4.15 -15.10 -6.82
C LEU A 69 5.01 -13.84 -7.00
N LEU A 70 5.94 -13.83 -7.95
CA LEU A 70 6.70 -12.63 -8.31
C LEU A 70 5.79 -11.54 -8.90
N ALA A 71 4.87 -11.90 -9.79
CA ALA A 71 3.90 -10.97 -10.36
C ALA A 71 3.01 -10.36 -9.26
N ILE A 72 2.44 -11.21 -8.39
CA ILE A 72 1.61 -10.77 -7.25
C ILE A 72 2.40 -9.86 -6.31
N SER A 73 3.67 -10.20 -6.02
CA SER A 73 4.53 -9.35 -5.20
C SER A 73 4.75 -7.97 -5.82
N GLY A 74 4.90 -7.90 -7.14
CA GLY A 74 5.01 -6.64 -7.87
C GLY A 74 3.74 -5.80 -7.81
N GLU A 75 2.57 -6.44 -7.96
CA GLU A 75 1.27 -5.76 -7.85
C GLU A 75 1.01 -5.23 -6.43
N ILE A 76 1.36 -6.00 -5.40
CA ILE A 76 1.25 -5.56 -4.00
C ILE A 76 2.12 -4.32 -3.76
N GLU A 77 3.35 -4.31 -4.26
CA GLU A 77 4.25 -3.16 -4.10
C GLU A 77 3.74 -1.94 -4.87
N SER A 78 3.23 -2.13 -6.09
CA SER A 78 2.58 -1.06 -6.86
C SER A 78 1.37 -0.48 -6.11
N CYS A 79 0.51 -1.33 -5.53
CA CYS A 79 -0.60 -0.90 -4.70
C CYS A 79 -0.12 -0.12 -3.47
N ARG A 80 0.95 -0.57 -2.82
CA ARG A 80 1.54 0.09 -1.65
C ARG A 80 2.04 1.50 -1.99
N VAL A 81 2.74 1.66 -3.11
CA VAL A 81 3.21 2.96 -3.60
C VAL A 81 2.03 3.89 -3.90
N ALA A 82 1.03 3.41 -4.65
CA ALA A 82 -0.16 4.21 -4.98
C ALA A 82 -0.94 4.67 -3.73
N LEU A 83 -1.09 3.80 -2.72
CA LEU A 83 -1.72 4.18 -1.45
C LEU A 83 -0.89 5.20 -0.67
N ALA A 84 0.43 5.05 -0.65
CA ALA A 84 1.32 6.01 0.01
C ALA A 84 1.27 7.39 -0.66
N GLU A 85 1.19 7.43 -1.99
CA GLU A 85 1.02 8.68 -2.76
C GLU A 85 -0.35 9.32 -2.49
N SER A 86 -1.42 8.53 -2.49
CA SER A 86 -2.77 9.00 -2.15
C SER A 86 -2.85 9.57 -0.74
N ALA A 87 -2.23 8.90 0.24
CA ALA A 87 -2.15 9.39 1.62
C ALA A 87 -1.43 10.74 1.71
N ARG A 88 -0.29 10.90 1.02
CA ARG A 88 0.43 12.19 0.98
C ARG A 88 -0.38 13.29 0.30
N ALA A 89 -1.08 12.98 -0.78
CA ALA A 89 -1.93 13.93 -1.49
C ALA A 89 -3.08 14.43 -0.59
N LEU A 90 -3.73 13.53 0.15
CA LEU A 90 -4.78 13.89 1.12
C LEU A 90 -4.25 14.79 2.23
N GLN A 91 -3.08 14.46 2.80
CA GLN A 91 -2.45 15.29 3.84
C GLN A 91 -2.10 16.70 3.33
N ALA A 92 -1.60 16.81 2.09
CA ALA A 92 -1.29 18.10 1.48
C ALA A 92 -2.56 18.93 1.25
N GLN A 93 -3.63 18.28 0.77
CA GLN A 93 -4.93 18.93 0.57
C GLN A 93 -5.52 19.44 1.89
N ASP A 94 -5.46 18.64 2.95
CA ASP A 94 -5.93 19.04 4.28
C ASP A 94 -5.16 20.26 4.82
N ALA A 95 -3.83 20.26 4.68
CA ALA A 95 -3.00 21.37 5.10
C ALA A 95 -3.35 22.66 4.34
N GLU A 96 -3.60 22.57 3.03
CA GLU A 96 -4.01 23.71 2.21
C GLU A 96 -5.39 24.24 2.61
N VAL A 97 -6.37 23.35 2.80
CA VAL A 97 -7.72 23.75 3.26
C VAL A 97 -7.64 24.39 4.63
N HIS A 98 -6.85 23.84 5.55
CA HIS A 98 -6.67 24.42 6.87
C HIS A 98 -6.04 25.81 6.81
N ALA A 99 -4.99 25.99 5.99
CA ALA A 99 -4.37 27.30 5.78
C ALA A 99 -5.36 28.34 5.22
N ARG A 100 -6.22 27.95 4.26
CA ARG A 100 -7.27 28.81 3.72
C ARG A 100 -8.30 29.19 4.78
N LEU A 101 -8.71 28.25 5.63
CA LEU A 101 -9.66 28.50 6.72
C LEU A 101 -9.07 29.45 7.76
N VAL A 102 -7.80 29.29 8.14
CA VAL A 102 -7.10 30.22 9.05
C VAL A 102 -6.98 31.61 8.44
N ALA A 103 -6.61 31.70 7.15
CA ALA A 103 -6.53 32.98 6.45
C ALA A 103 -7.89 33.69 6.38
N LEU A 104 -8.97 32.94 6.09
CA LEU A 104 -10.35 33.46 6.10
C LEU A 104 -10.78 33.91 7.50
N ALA A 105 -10.47 33.13 8.54
CA ALA A 105 -10.77 33.49 9.92
C ALA A 105 -10.06 34.79 10.31
N ASN A 106 -8.77 34.92 9.99
CA ASN A 106 -8.00 36.14 10.25
C ASN A 106 -8.54 37.35 9.48
N ALA A 107 -8.96 37.15 8.21
CA ALA A 107 -9.58 38.21 7.40
C ALA A 107 -10.94 38.65 7.93
N LEU A 108 -11.76 37.71 8.41
CA LEU A 108 -13.04 37.99 9.06
C LEU A 108 -12.85 38.71 10.39
N GLU A 109 -11.85 38.33 11.18
CA GLU A 109 -11.53 38.99 12.44
C GLU A 109 -11.09 40.44 12.19
N THR A 110 -10.17 40.68 11.24
CA THR A 110 -9.76 42.04 10.86
C THR A 110 -10.92 42.87 10.30
N ALA A 111 -11.81 42.29 9.48
CA ALA A 111 -13.01 42.97 8.98
C ALA A 111 -14.04 43.28 10.10
N GLY A 112 -14.21 42.38 11.07
CA GLY A 112 -15.07 42.55 12.24
C GLY A 112 -14.54 43.61 13.21
N TYR A 113 -13.22 43.74 13.35
CA TYR A 113 -12.59 44.82 14.10
C TYR A 113 -12.76 46.19 13.40
N ALA A 114 -12.74 46.22 12.06
CA ALA A 114 -12.97 47.45 11.29
C ALA A 114 -14.42 47.97 11.40
N THR A 115 -15.41 47.08 11.52
CA THR A 115 -16.83 47.44 11.66
C THR A 115 -17.23 47.83 13.09
N ARG A 116 -16.42 47.51 14.11
CA ARG A 116 -16.69 47.80 15.54
C ARG A 116 -16.04 49.07 16.10
N ARG A 117 -15.37 49.91 15.29
CA ARG A 117 -14.98 51.26 15.72
C ARG A 117 -16.17 52.21 15.52
N PRO A 118 -16.94 52.58 16.56
CA PRO A 118 -17.78 53.76 16.45
C PRO A 118 -16.84 54.97 16.35
N MET A 119 -17.04 55.75 15.28
CA MET A 119 -17.07 57.21 15.30
C MET A 119 -16.57 57.82 16.62
N GLN A 120 -15.26 58.06 16.75
CA GLN A 120 -14.79 59.14 17.62
C GLN A 120 -15.03 60.43 16.83
N ALA A 121 -16.21 61.00 17.04
CA ALA A 121 -16.53 62.35 16.63
C ALA A 121 -15.75 63.33 17.52
N VAL A 122 -15.19 64.31 16.80
CA VAL A 122 -14.54 65.55 17.25
C VAL A 122 -15.42 66.37 18.17
#